data_AF-A3DJA5-F1
#
_entry.id   AF-A3DJA5-F1
#
_cell.length_a   1.000
_cell.length_b   1.000
_cell.length_c   1.000
_cell.angle_alpha   90.00
_cell.angle_beta   90.00
_cell.angle_gamma   90.00
#
_symmetry.space_group_name_H-M   'P 1'
#
loop_
_entity.id
_entity.type
_entity.pdbx_description
1 polymer ?
#
loop_
_entity_poly.entity_id
_entity_poly.type
_entity_poly.pdbx_seq_one_letter_code
_entity_poly.pdbx_strand_id
1 'polypeptide(L)'
;MEKYSLFGELLYLGFVCEKGRCKSSGFWKLGYKRILHKHIVLLSKLIQCILVSEVSDNDALILKEFIESIQTEKDIIKYYPINEDTMKKLQDSNYSIITSIDSDRCNNNINLLMNDITTEILELLDHKFFLNKKRIAMLIRAIHNLPRVYLGKGLHTLCNIEQPAIDYKAALEYSFNNMDEDTRQRYRKYYQ
;
A
#
# COMPACT_ATOMS: atom_id res chain seq x y z
N MET A 1 -0.36 -14.64 11.68
CA MET A 1 -1.01 -14.07 10.48
C MET A 1 -0.12 -14.33 9.29
N GLU A 2 -0.71 -14.58 8.13
CA GLU A 2 0.02 -14.81 6.89
C GLU A 2 0.50 -13.46 6.32
N LYS A 3 1.78 -13.41 5.93
CA LYS A 3 2.50 -12.18 5.59
C LYS A 3 1.87 -11.40 4.44
N TYR A 4 1.59 -12.07 3.31
CA TYR A 4 1.05 -11.39 2.13
C TYR A 4 -0.34 -10.83 2.37
N SER A 5 -1.20 -11.60 3.03
CA SER A 5 -2.57 -11.21 3.36
C SER A 5 -2.60 -9.99 4.29
N LEU A 6 -1.74 -9.98 5.33
CA LEU A 6 -1.65 -8.87 6.27
C LEU A 6 -1.16 -7.59 5.57
N PHE A 7 0.01 -7.63 4.93
CA PHE A 7 0.57 -6.43 4.31
C PHE A 7 -0.23 -5.99 3.09
N GLY A 8 -0.79 -6.93 2.32
CA GLY A 8 -1.68 -6.64 1.21
C GLY A 8 -2.94 -5.89 1.63
N GLU A 9 -3.56 -6.26 2.75
CA GLU A 9 -4.70 -5.52 3.32
C GLU A 9 -4.33 -4.09 3.70
N LEU A 10 -3.22 -3.92 4.44
CA LEU A 10 -2.76 -2.59 4.84
C LEU A 10 -2.43 -1.71 3.63
N LEU A 11 -1.75 -2.26 2.62
CA LEU A 11 -1.44 -1.57 1.37
C LEU A 11 -2.70 -1.17 0.61
N TYR A 12 -3.68 -2.08 0.50
CA TYR A 12 -4.95 -1.78 -0.15
C TYR A 12 -5.66 -0.62 0.53
N LEU A 13 -5.82 -0.67 1.85
CA LEU A 13 -6.47 0.39 2.62
C LEU A 13 -5.71 1.72 2.50
N GLY A 14 -4.37 1.68 2.54
CA GLY A 14 -3.54 2.87 2.41
C GLY A 14 -3.64 3.55 1.05
N PHE A 15 -3.57 2.79 -0.03
CA PHE A 15 -3.72 3.38 -1.37
C PHE A 15 -5.16 3.79 -1.68
N VAL A 16 -6.18 3.09 -1.16
CA VAL A 16 -7.59 3.53 -1.25
C VAL A 16 -7.80 4.85 -0.49
N CYS A 17 -7.23 4.97 0.71
CA CYS A 17 -7.22 6.20 1.49
C CYS A 17 -6.65 7.37 0.67
N GLU A 18 -5.45 7.20 0.09
CA GLU A 18 -4.82 8.26 -0.68
C GLU A 18 -5.51 8.54 -2.02
N LYS A 19 -6.08 7.53 -2.69
CA LYS A 19 -6.93 7.74 -3.87
C LYS A 19 -8.11 8.68 -3.54
N GLY A 20 -8.72 8.52 -2.37
CA GLY A 20 -9.83 9.37 -1.92
C GLY A 20 -9.41 10.81 -1.58
N ARG A 21 -8.15 11.03 -1.19
CA ARG A 21 -7.64 12.32 -0.70
C ARG A 21 -6.84 13.09 -1.75
N CYS A 22 -6.15 12.41 -2.65
CA CYS A 22 -5.26 13.01 -3.64
C CYS A 22 -6.02 13.64 -4.81
N LYS A 23 -6.12 14.97 -4.78
CA LYS A 23 -6.75 15.76 -5.85
C LYS A 23 -5.75 16.02 -6.99
N SER A 24 -6.16 15.75 -8.23
CA SER A 24 -5.37 16.00 -9.43
C SER A 24 -5.31 17.49 -9.82
N SER A 25 -6.28 18.29 -9.35
CA SER A 25 -6.40 19.72 -9.64
C SER A 25 -6.65 20.55 -8.37
N GLY A 26 -6.50 21.87 -8.51
CA GLY A 26 -6.71 22.82 -7.42
C GLY A 26 -5.61 22.82 -6.36
N PHE A 27 -5.89 23.46 -5.23
CA PHE A 27 -4.96 23.59 -4.12
C PHE A 27 -5.06 22.39 -3.19
N TRP A 28 -3.92 21.81 -2.85
CA TRP A 28 -3.83 20.84 -1.76
C TRP A 28 -3.92 21.61 -0.44
N LYS A 29 -4.62 21.04 0.55
CA LYS A 29 -4.67 21.61 1.90
C LYS A 29 -3.25 21.76 2.45
N LEU A 30 -3.02 22.77 3.29
CA LEU A 30 -1.74 22.96 3.95
C LEU A 30 -1.34 21.68 4.69
N GLY A 31 -0.09 21.25 4.54
CA GLY A 31 0.42 20.03 5.17
C GLY A 31 0.03 18.72 4.47
N TYR A 32 -0.93 18.70 3.52
CA TYR A 32 -1.33 17.46 2.84
C TYR A 32 -0.15 16.81 2.11
N LYS A 33 0.69 17.60 1.39
CA LYS A 33 1.90 17.08 0.73
C LYS A 33 2.78 16.31 1.71
N ARG A 34 3.00 16.87 2.91
CA ARG A 34 3.84 16.27 3.95
C ARG A 34 3.22 14.97 4.50
N ILE A 35 1.91 14.99 4.75
CA ILE A 35 1.17 13.80 5.24
C ILE A 35 1.18 12.70 4.17
N LEU A 36 0.88 13.03 2.92
CA LEU A 36 0.95 12.11 1.79
C LEU A 36 2.35 11.51 1.68
N HIS A 37 3.40 12.34 1.67
CA HIS A 37 4.77 11.84 1.61
C HIS A 37 5.08 10.84 2.74
N LYS A 38 4.78 11.19 4.00
CA LYS A 38 4.96 10.27 5.13
C LYS A 38 4.21 8.96 4.93
N HIS A 39 2.97 9.01 4.48
CA HIS A 39 2.16 7.81 4.28
C HIS A 39 2.70 6.94 3.13
N ILE A 40 3.10 7.54 2.00
CA ILE A 40 3.71 6.80 0.88
C ILE A 40 5.04 6.16 1.31
N VAL A 41 5.84 6.81 2.17
CA VAL A 41 7.05 6.20 2.75
C VAL A 41 6.71 4.96 3.58
N LEU A 42 5.69 5.04 4.43
CA LEU A 42 5.22 3.90 5.24
C LEU A 42 4.73 2.74 4.36
N LEU A 43 3.94 3.05 3.32
CA LEU A 43 3.46 2.04 2.37
C LEU A 43 4.61 1.42 1.56
N SER A 44 5.62 2.21 1.18
CA SER A 44 6.83 1.70 0.54
C SER A 44 7.56 0.68 1.42
N LYS A 45 7.65 0.92 2.73
CA LYS A 45 8.23 -0.04 3.68
C LYS A 45 7.45 -1.35 3.76
N LEU A 46 6.11 -1.29 3.73
CA LEU A 46 5.28 -2.50 3.62
C LEU A 46 5.53 -3.26 2.30
N ILE A 47 5.71 -2.54 1.18
CA ILE A 47 6.07 -3.13 -0.11
C ILE A 47 7.44 -3.84 -0.03
N GLN A 48 8.42 -3.26 0.65
CA GLN A 48 9.71 -3.93 0.87
C GLN A 48 9.55 -5.24 1.64
N CYS A 49 8.64 -5.29 2.62
CA CYS A 49 8.38 -6.52 3.36
C CYS A 49 7.84 -7.62 2.45
N ILE A 50 6.86 -7.34 1.59
CA ILE A 50 6.29 -8.35 0.65
C ILE A 50 7.25 -8.73 -0.49
N LEU A 51 8.23 -7.91 -0.83
CA LEU A 51 9.28 -8.28 -1.78
C LEU A 51 10.22 -9.35 -1.22
N VAL A 52 10.34 -9.44 0.11
CA VAL A 52 11.11 -10.47 0.80
C VAL A 52 10.24 -11.71 1.00
N SER A 53 10.53 -12.78 0.26
CA SER A 53 9.79 -14.05 0.26
C SER A 53 10.07 -14.94 1.48
N GLU A 54 10.29 -14.34 2.64
CA GLU A 54 10.45 -15.03 3.93
C GLU A 54 9.92 -14.15 5.06
N VAL A 55 9.54 -14.75 6.18
CA VAL A 55 9.22 -14.00 7.41
C VAL A 55 10.53 -13.58 8.07
N SER A 56 10.64 -12.32 8.46
CA SER A 56 11.85 -11.76 9.07
C SER A 56 11.50 -10.90 10.28
N ASP A 57 12.47 -10.71 11.18
CA ASP A 57 12.34 -9.78 12.33
C ASP A 57 12.02 -8.35 11.89
N ASN A 58 12.45 -7.98 10.68
CA ASN A 58 12.16 -6.67 10.10
C ASN A 58 10.65 -6.48 9.84
N ASP A 59 9.89 -7.55 9.59
CA ASP A 59 8.45 -7.46 9.36
C ASP A 59 7.71 -6.91 10.59
N ALA A 60 8.06 -7.40 11.79
CA ALA A 60 7.48 -6.93 13.05
C ALA A 60 7.87 -5.48 13.35
N LEU A 61 9.13 -5.10 13.08
CA LEU A 61 9.62 -3.73 13.26
C LEU A 61 8.88 -2.75 12.34
N ILE A 62 8.75 -3.09 11.06
CA ILE A 62 8.06 -2.25 10.08
C ILE A 62 6.57 -2.17 10.39
N LEU A 63 5.93 -3.27 10.82
CA LEU A 63 4.53 -3.25 11.23
C LEU A 63 4.32 -2.34 12.44
N LYS A 64 5.19 -2.42 13.45
CA LYS A 64 5.15 -1.53 14.61
C LYS A 64 5.25 -0.06 14.19
N GLU A 65 6.28 0.28 13.40
CA GLU A 65 6.49 1.64 12.91
C GLU A 65 5.27 2.16 12.15
N PHE A 66 4.70 1.33 11.27
CA PHE A 66 3.50 1.66 10.51
C PHE A 66 2.33 2.01 11.42
N ILE A 67 1.99 1.11 12.35
CA ILE A 67 0.83 1.25 13.25
C ILE A 67 0.98 2.47 14.17
N GLU A 68 2.13 2.62 14.82
CA GLU A 68 2.41 3.77 15.70
C GLU A 68 2.36 5.09 14.91
N SER A 69 2.88 5.11 13.69
CA SER A 69 2.85 6.30 12.84
C SER A 69 1.43 6.70 12.44
N ILE A 70 0.61 5.76 11.96
CA ILE A 70 -0.76 6.07 11.52
C ILE A 70 -1.66 6.49 12.68
N GLN A 71 -1.45 5.97 13.89
CA GLN A 71 -2.22 6.35 15.08
C GLN A 71 -2.11 7.84 15.40
N THR A 72 -0.98 8.47 15.08
CA THR A 72 -0.80 9.92 15.28
C THR A 72 -1.43 10.78 14.18
N GLU A 73 -1.81 10.18 13.05
CA GLU A 73 -2.33 10.86 11.86
C GLU A 73 -3.84 10.59 11.68
N LYS A 74 -4.67 11.41 12.33
CA LYS A 74 -6.15 11.27 12.36
C LYS A 74 -6.82 11.12 10.98
N ASP A 75 -6.25 11.76 9.96
CA ASP A 75 -6.76 11.69 8.58
C ASP A 75 -6.50 10.34 7.91
N ILE A 76 -5.59 9.54 8.44
CA ILE A 76 -5.15 8.24 7.92
C ILE A 76 -5.79 7.11 8.74
N ILE A 77 -5.65 7.12 10.08
CA ILE A 77 -6.06 6.00 10.95
C ILE A 77 -7.53 5.57 10.75
N LYS A 78 -8.44 6.51 10.47
CA LYS A 78 -9.86 6.22 10.26
C LYS A 78 -10.15 5.26 9.09
N TYR A 79 -9.18 5.04 8.20
CA TYR A 79 -9.28 4.10 7.09
C TYR A 79 -8.82 2.67 7.45
N TYR A 80 -8.25 2.49 8.65
CA TYR A 80 -7.75 1.21 9.14
C TYR A 80 -8.60 0.77 10.34
N PRO A 81 -9.65 -0.05 10.15
CA PRO A 81 -10.55 -0.47 11.21
C PRO A 81 -9.92 -1.56 12.09
N ILE A 82 -8.84 -1.22 12.78
CA ILE A 82 -8.16 -2.13 13.72
C ILE A 82 -8.89 -2.07 15.05
N ASN A 83 -9.52 -3.17 15.45
CA ASN A 83 -10.24 -3.23 16.72
C ASN A 83 -9.29 -3.28 17.93
N GLU A 84 -9.82 -2.95 19.11
CA GLU A 84 -9.04 -2.84 20.36
C GLU A 84 -8.39 -4.18 20.77
N ASP A 85 -9.07 -5.30 20.59
CA ASP A 85 -8.53 -6.63 20.91
C ASP A 85 -7.32 -6.99 20.03
N THR A 86 -7.39 -6.67 18.74
CA THR A 86 -6.28 -6.83 17.80
C THR A 86 -5.12 -5.92 18.17
N MET A 87 -5.40 -4.67 18.56
CA MET A 87 -4.36 -3.74 19.01
C MET A 87 -3.66 -4.23 20.28
N LYS A 88 -4.42 -4.76 21.24
CA LYS A 88 -3.86 -5.36 22.46
C LYS A 88 -2.97 -6.56 22.13
N LYS A 89 -3.44 -7.47 21.26
CA LYS A 89 -2.63 -8.62 20.80
C LYS A 89 -1.34 -8.19 20.11
N LEU A 90 -1.38 -7.12 19.30
CA LEU A 90 -0.18 -6.54 18.69
C LEU A 90 0.81 -6.09 19.76
N GLN A 91 0.36 -5.36 20.78
CA GLN A 91 1.22 -4.87 21.85
C GLN A 91 1.78 -6.02 22.70
N ASP A 92 0.94 -6.98 23.11
CA ASP A 92 1.33 -8.14 23.94
C ASP A 92 2.36 -9.04 23.24
N SER A 93 2.32 -9.11 21.90
CA SER A 93 3.27 -9.89 21.09
C SER A 93 4.45 -9.08 20.57
N ASN A 94 4.58 -7.81 20.97
CA ASN A 94 5.54 -6.85 20.39
C ASN A 94 5.53 -6.88 18.85
N TYR A 95 4.32 -6.88 18.28
CA TYR A 95 4.01 -6.88 16.85
C TYR A 95 4.49 -8.13 16.09
N SER A 96 5.03 -9.14 16.77
CA SER A 96 5.48 -10.41 16.19
C SER A 96 4.32 -11.37 15.90
N ILE A 97 3.36 -10.90 15.09
CA ILE A 97 2.15 -11.64 14.73
C ILE A 97 2.22 -12.30 13.35
N ILE A 98 3.23 -12.00 12.55
CA ILE A 98 3.44 -12.62 11.23
C ILE A 98 4.20 -13.92 11.46
N THR A 99 3.59 -15.04 11.08
CA THR A 99 4.05 -16.38 11.48
C THR A 99 4.26 -17.33 10.31
N SER A 100 3.82 -16.93 9.12
CA SER A 100 3.85 -17.79 7.94
C SER A 100 3.85 -16.97 6.66
N ILE A 101 4.29 -17.61 5.59
CA ILE A 101 4.18 -17.12 4.22
C ILE A 101 3.45 -18.16 3.38
N ASP A 102 2.57 -17.70 2.51
CA ASP A 102 1.93 -18.53 1.49
C ASP A 102 2.57 -18.22 0.13
N SER A 103 3.49 -19.09 -0.32
CA SER A 103 4.23 -18.89 -1.58
C SER A 103 3.32 -18.82 -2.79
N ASP A 104 2.15 -19.45 -2.75
CA ASP A 104 1.20 -19.48 -3.87
C ASP A 104 0.50 -18.13 -4.05
N ARG A 105 0.50 -17.29 -3.01
CA ARG A 105 0.02 -15.89 -3.08
C ARG A 105 1.04 -14.93 -3.66
N CYS A 106 2.33 -15.29 -3.66
CA CYS A 106 3.38 -14.39 -4.10
C CYS A 106 3.16 -13.97 -5.57
N ASN A 107 3.10 -12.66 -5.82
CA ASN A 107 3.02 -12.13 -7.17
C ASN A 107 4.12 -11.09 -7.41
N ASN A 108 5.26 -11.57 -7.90
CA ASN A 108 6.45 -10.74 -8.12
C ASN A 108 6.19 -9.55 -9.05
N ASN A 109 5.43 -9.74 -10.14
CA ASN A 109 5.13 -8.66 -11.07
C ASN A 109 4.30 -7.55 -10.39
N ILE A 110 3.30 -7.93 -9.59
CA ILE A 110 2.51 -6.97 -8.81
C ILE A 110 3.37 -6.26 -7.78
N ASN A 111 4.24 -6.98 -7.05
CA ASN A 111 5.11 -6.38 -6.03
C ASN A 111 6.10 -5.38 -6.61
N LEU A 112 6.77 -5.74 -7.70
CA LEU A 112 7.72 -4.87 -8.38
C LEU A 112 7.03 -3.67 -9.02
N LEU A 113 5.83 -3.83 -9.60
CA LEU A 113 5.05 -2.72 -10.14
C LEU A 113 4.62 -1.75 -9.03
N MET A 114 4.12 -2.26 -7.89
CA MET A 114 3.80 -1.43 -6.73
C MET A 114 5.03 -0.67 -6.25
N ASN A 115 6.19 -1.33 -6.18
CA ASN A 115 7.44 -0.71 -5.78
C ASN A 115 7.84 0.44 -6.71
N ASP A 116 7.91 0.19 -8.02
CA ASP A 116 8.34 1.21 -8.99
C ASP A 116 7.38 2.41 -9.01
N ILE A 117 6.06 2.18 -8.99
CA ILE A 117 5.06 3.27 -8.92
C ILE A 117 5.23 4.09 -7.63
N THR A 118 5.44 3.41 -6.49
CA THR A 118 5.59 4.09 -5.20
C THR A 118 6.87 4.93 -5.15
N THR A 119 7.98 4.42 -5.70
CA THR A 119 9.23 5.16 -5.87
C THR A 119 9.02 6.40 -6.74
N GLU A 120 8.34 6.27 -7.89
CA GLU A 120 8.06 7.43 -8.75
C GLU A 120 7.18 8.48 -8.04
N ILE A 121 6.19 8.05 -7.23
CA ILE A 121 5.38 8.99 -6.43
C ILE A 121 6.28 9.75 -5.44
N LEU A 122 7.22 9.08 -4.77
CA LEU A 122 8.13 9.71 -3.81
C LEU A 122 9.05 10.73 -4.49
N GLU A 123 9.66 10.37 -5.62
CA GLU A 123 10.48 11.29 -6.43
C GLU A 123 9.69 12.55 -6.83
N LEU A 124 8.44 12.37 -7.26
CA LEU A 124 7.54 13.48 -7.61
C LEU A 124 7.19 14.36 -6.40
N LEU A 125 7.10 13.78 -5.21
CA LEU A 125 6.84 14.51 -3.96
C LEU A 125 8.08 15.26 -3.45
N ASP A 126 9.28 14.77 -3.71
CA ASP A 126 10.53 15.42 -3.28
C ASP A 126 10.88 16.68 -4.08
N HIS A 127 10.28 16.87 -5.26
CA HIS A 127 10.45 18.12 -6.00
C HIS A 127 9.94 19.34 -5.20
N LYS A 128 10.87 20.28 -4.96
CA LYS A 128 10.65 21.47 -4.12
C LYS A 128 9.80 22.55 -4.81
N PHE A 129 9.96 22.74 -6.12
CA PHE A 129 9.44 23.92 -6.83
C PHE A 129 8.18 23.66 -7.66
N PHE A 130 8.07 22.49 -8.30
CA PHE A 130 6.92 22.15 -9.13
C PHE A 130 6.43 20.74 -8.84
N LEU A 131 5.25 20.66 -8.24
CA LEU A 131 4.61 19.39 -7.90
C LEU A 131 3.68 18.96 -9.05
N ASN A 132 3.99 17.84 -9.70
CA ASN A 132 3.13 17.28 -10.74
C ASN A 132 1.95 16.50 -10.12
N LYS A 133 0.97 17.23 -9.57
CA LYS A 133 -0.22 16.66 -8.91
C LYS A 133 -1.02 15.72 -9.80
N LYS A 134 -1.13 16.04 -11.10
CA LYS A 134 -1.85 15.21 -12.07
C LYS A 134 -1.21 13.84 -12.18
N ARG A 135 0.12 13.79 -12.31
CA ARG A 135 0.88 12.55 -12.38
C ARG A 135 0.81 11.76 -11.07
N ILE A 136 0.99 12.40 -9.92
CA ILE A 136 0.85 11.75 -8.61
C ILE A 136 -0.55 11.13 -8.44
N ALA A 137 -1.61 11.88 -8.73
CA ALA A 137 -2.97 11.39 -8.61
C ALA A 137 -3.27 10.23 -9.58
N MET A 138 -2.72 10.27 -10.79
CA MET A 138 -2.81 9.18 -11.76
C MET A 138 -2.11 7.91 -11.25
N LEU A 139 -0.88 8.03 -10.74
CA LEU A 139 -0.12 6.92 -10.19
C LEU A 139 -0.81 6.30 -8.97
N ILE A 140 -1.37 7.11 -8.06
CA ILE A 140 -2.17 6.62 -6.92
C ILE A 140 -3.42 5.87 -7.41
N ARG A 141 -4.07 6.34 -8.48
CA ARG A 141 -5.19 5.63 -9.11
C ARG A 141 -4.75 4.34 -9.81
N ALA A 142 -3.55 4.28 -10.37
CA ALA A 142 -3.01 3.06 -10.96
C ALA A 142 -2.69 2.00 -9.90
N ILE A 143 -2.11 2.39 -8.76
CA ILE A 143 -1.64 1.43 -7.74
C ILE A 143 -2.75 0.89 -6.83
N HIS A 144 -3.82 1.64 -6.55
CA HIS A 144 -4.74 1.30 -5.44
C HIS A 144 -5.43 -0.07 -5.50
N ASN A 145 -5.55 -0.66 -6.68
CA ASN A 145 -6.14 -2.00 -6.84
C ASN A 145 -5.10 -3.12 -6.89
N LEU A 146 -3.81 -2.80 -7.04
CA LEU A 146 -2.76 -3.82 -7.12
C LEU A 146 -2.70 -4.71 -5.86
N PRO A 147 -2.77 -4.18 -4.61
CA PRO A 147 -2.74 -5.04 -3.44
C PRO A 147 -3.97 -5.94 -3.28
N ARG A 148 -5.03 -5.75 -4.07
CA ARG A 148 -6.24 -6.59 -3.99
C ARG A 148 -5.99 -8.05 -4.34
N VAL A 149 -4.88 -8.37 -5.02
CA VAL A 149 -4.48 -9.77 -5.28
C VAL A 149 -4.19 -10.55 -3.99
N TYR A 150 -3.85 -9.84 -2.91
CA TYR A 150 -3.50 -10.44 -1.62
C TYR A 150 -4.66 -10.53 -0.64
N LEU A 151 -5.80 -9.94 -0.97
CA LEU A 151 -6.99 -10.01 -0.12
C LEU A 151 -7.59 -11.43 -0.13
N GLY A 152 -8.62 -11.63 0.67
CA GLY A 152 -9.36 -12.88 0.69
C GLY A 152 -10.39 -12.89 1.79
N LYS A 153 -11.56 -13.42 1.46
CA LYS A 153 -12.66 -13.55 2.41
C LYS A 153 -12.30 -14.56 3.50
N GLY A 154 -12.61 -14.24 4.76
CA GLY A 154 -12.29 -15.07 5.92
C GLY A 154 -10.79 -15.18 6.25
N LEU A 155 -9.92 -14.39 5.63
CA LEU A 155 -8.52 -14.32 6.04
C LEU A 155 -8.38 -13.53 7.34
N HIS A 156 -7.61 -14.08 8.26
CA HIS A 156 -7.36 -13.42 9.53
C HIS A 156 -6.23 -12.39 9.39
N THR A 157 -6.62 -11.12 9.31
CA THR A 157 -5.75 -9.96 9.15
C THR A 157 -6.04 -8.91 10.24
N LEU A 158 -5.40 -7.74 10.16
CA LEU A 158 -5.56 -6.70 11.19
C LEU A 158 -6.90 -5.98 11.09
N CYS A 159 -7.34 -5.68 9.88
CA CYS A 159 -8.56 -4.91 9.62
C CYS A 159 -9.76 -5.80 9.24
N ASN A 160 -9.54 -7.07 8.90
CA ASN A 160 -10.57 -8.08 8.57
C ASN A 160 -11.64 -7.54 7.60
N ILE A 161 -11.22 -6.92 6.49
CA ILE A 161 -12.15 -6.17 5.61
C ILE A 161 -13.08 -7.05 4.75
N GLU A 162 -12.99 -8.38 4.87
CA GLU A 162 -13.83 -9.38 4.18
C GLU A 162 -13.97 -9.20 2.66
N GLN A 163 -12.98 -8.56 2.03
CA GLN A 163 -12.96 -8.34 0.59
C GLN A 163 -12.35 -9.53 -0.15
N PRO A 164 -12.97 -10.01 -1.24
CA PRO A 164 -12.39 -11.08 -2.05
C PRO A 164 -11.13 -10.59 -2.78
N ALA A 165 -10.20 -11.53 -3.00
CA ALA A 165 -9.10 -11.31 -3.92
C ALA A 165 -9.60 -11.03 -5.34
N ILE A 166 -8.79 -10.35 -6.13
CA ILE A 166 -8.98 -10.29 -7.59
C ILE A 166 -7.85 -11.05 -8.28
N ASP A 167 -8.13 -11.56 -9.47
CA ASP A 167 -7.09 -12.14 -10.33
C ASP A 167 -6.01 -11.09 -10.66
N TYR A 168 -4.76 -11.55 -10.77
CA TYR A 168 -3.63 -10.66 -11.00
C TYR A 168 -3.69 -9.97 -12.36
N LYS A 169 -4.25 -10.62 -13.40
CA LYS A 169 -4.43 -9.99 -14.72
C LYS A 169 -5.44 -8.87 -14.63
N ALA A 170 -6.54 -9.09 -13.90
CA ALA A 170 -7.53 -8.05 -13.66
C ALA A 170 -6.91 -6.86 -12.88
N ALA A 171 -6.08 -7.13 -11.86
CA ALA A 171 -5.38 -6.08 -11.12
C ALA A 171 -4.45 -5.24 -12.03
N LEU A 172 -3.66 -5.90 -12.88
CA LEU A 172 -2.80 -5.25 -13.87
C LEU A 172 -3.62 -4.44 -14.88
N GLU A 173 -4.68 -5.01 -15.45
CA GLU A 173 -5.54 -4.33 -16.41
C GLU A 173 -6.14 -3.05 -15.81
N TYR A 174 -6.69 -3.13 -14.59
CA TYR A 174 -7.18 -1.95 -13.88
C TYR A 174 -6.08 -0.90 -13.67
N SER A 175 -4.87 -1.32 -13.32
CA SER A 175 -3.74 -0.42 -13.10
C SER A 175 -3.37 0.33 -14.37
N PHE A 176 -3.17 -0.38 -15.48
CA PHE A 176 -2.79 0.19 -16.77
C PHE A 176 -3.88 1.05 -17.39
N ASN A 177 -5.15 0.73 -17.18
CA ASN A 177 -6.28 1.56 -17.61
C ASN A 177 -6.35 2.93 -16.91
N ASN A 178 -5.66 3.09 -15.77
CA ASN A 178 -5.54 4.38 -15.07
C ASN A 178 -4.27 5.17 -15.45
N MET A 179 -3.42 4.65 -16.33
CA MET A 179 -2.18 5.29 -16.77
C MET A 179 -2.34 6.00 -18.10
N ASP A 180 -1.58 7.08 -18.32
CA ASP A 180 -1.37 7.65 -19.65
C ASP A 180 -0.41 6.79 -20.48
N GLU A 181 -0.32 7.08 -21.78
CA GLU A 181 0.44 6.26 -22.72
C GLU A 181 1.95 6.18 -22.38
N ASP A 182 2.57 7.30 -22.00
CA ASP A 182 3.97 7.35 -21.55
C ASP A 182 4.19 6.43 -20.35
N THR A 183 3.30 6.50 -19.36
CA THR A 183 3.40 5.70 -18.13
C THR A 183 3.15 4.21 -18.42
N ARG A 184 2.20 3.88 -19.31
CA ARG A 184 2.00 2.49 -19.76
C ARG A 184 3.22 1.92 -20.44
N GLN A 185 3.87 2.69 -21.31
CA GLN A 185 5.09 2.24 -21.99
C GLN A 185 6.23 1.98 -21.01
N ARG A 186 6.40 2.86 -20.02
CA ARG A 186 7.41 2.72 -18.96
C ARG A 186 7.23 1.43 -18.14
N TYR A 187 5.99 1.11 -17.78
CA TYR A 187 5.69 -0.06 -16.94
C TYR A 187 5.37 -1.33 -17.72
N ARG A 188 5.41 -1.30 -19.05
CA ARG A 188 5.03 -2.43 -19.93
C ARG A 188 5.72 -3.75 -19.60
N LYS A 189 6.93 -3.73 -19.02
CA LYS A 189 7.65 -4.93 -18.55
C LYS A 189 6.87 -5.79 -17.54
N TYR A 190 5.90 -5.20 -16.83
CA TYR A 190 5.05 -5.88 -15.85
C TYR A 190 3.73 -6.42 -16.42
N TYR A 191 3.43 -6.09 -17.68
CA TYR A 191 2.18 -6.46 -18.37
C TYR A 191 2.37 -7.59 -19.40
N GLN A 192 3.54 -8.25 -19.38
CA GLN A 192 3.90 -9.38 -20.23
C GLN A 192 3.72 -10.68 -19.44
#